data_AF-A0A820VQ17-F1
#
_entry.id   AF-A0A820VQ17-F1
#
_cell.length_a   1.000
_cell.length_b   1.000
_cell.length_c   1.000
_cell.angle_alpha   90.00
_cell.angle_beta   90.00
_cell.angle_gamma   90.00
#
_symmetry.space_group_name_H-M   'P 1'
#
loop_
_entity.id
_entity.type
_entity.pdbx_description
1 polymer ?
#
loop_
_entity_poly.entity_id
_entity_poly.type
_entity_poly.pdbx_seq_one_letter_code
_entity_poly.pdbx_strand_id
1 'polypeptide(L)' 'ETLLKLCDEIRPNLILTTGGTGVSPNDITP' A
#
# COMPACT_ATOMS: atom_id res chain seq x y z
N GLU A 1 2.50 -7.35 -3.74
CA GLU A 1 1.33 -8.14 -4.17
C GLU A 1 0.00 -7.58 -3.66
N THR A 2 -0.12 -7.20 -2.38
CA THR A 2 -1.38 -6.69 -1.79
C THR A 2 -2.05 -5.56 -2.56
N LEU A 3 -1.30 -4.50 -2.91
CA LEU A 3 -1.86 -3.37 -3.67
C LEU A 3 -2.26 -3.75 -5.10
N LEU A 4 -1.53 -4.66 -5.75
CA LEU A 4 -1.86 -5.13 -7.10
C LEU A 4 -3.20 -5.86 -7.12
N LYS A 5 -3.42 -6.77 -6.17
CA LYS A 5 -4.71 -7.45 -6.02
C LYS A 5 -5.86 -6.48 -5.77
N LEU A 6 -5.63 -5.49 -4.90
CA LEU A 6 -6.63 -4.46 -4.62
C LEU A 6 -6.96 -3.66 -5.90
N CYS A 7 -5.97 -3.21 -6.65
CA CYS A 7 -6.16 -2.39 -7.85
C CYS A 7 -6.76 -3.18 -9.02
N ASP A 8 -6.28 -4.40 -9.28
CA ASP A 8 -6.55 -5.10 -10.53
C ASP A 8 -7.81 -5.97 -10.44
N GLU A 9 -7.97 -6.67 -9.32
CA GLU A 9 -9.05 -7.63 -9.09
C GLU A 9 -10.23 -7.00 -8.34
N ILE A 10 -9.97 -6.38 -7.18
CA ILE A 10 -11.02 -5.93 -6.26
C ILE A 10 -11.57 -4.55 -6.67
N ARG A 11 -10.72 -3.68 -7.21
CA ARG A 11 -11.05 -2.33 -7.72
C ARG A 11 -11.85 -1.46 -6.73
N PRO A 12 -11.39 -1.28 -5.47
CA PRO A 12 -12.03 -0.37 -4.54
C PRO A 12 -11.89 1.08 -5.02
N ASN A 13 -12.83 1.93 -4.64
CA ASN A 13 -12.79 3.36 -4.99
C ASN A 13 -11.70 4.14 -4.22
N LEU A 14 -11.19 3.60 -3.11
CA LEU A 14 -10.18 4.21 -2.26
C LEU A 14 -9.38 3.14 -1.51
N ILE A 15 -8.07 3.33 -1.39
CA ILE A 15 -7.17 2.50 -0.59
C ILE A 15 -6.47 3.41 0.43
N LEU A 16 -6.48 2.99 1.70
CA LEU A 16 -5.80 3.68 2.79
C LEU A 16 -4.71 2.76 3.36
N THR A 17 -3.47 3.25 3.38
CA THR A 17 -2.34 2.58 4.05
C THR A 17 -1.97 3.35 5.32
N THR A 18 -1.28 2.69 6.24
CA THR A 18 -0.81 3.30 7.48
C THR A 18 0.49 2.63 7.94
N GLY A 19 1.43 3.44 8.45
CA GLY A 19 2.78 2.99 8.82
C GLY A 19 3.72 2.80 7.63
N GLY A 20 5.00 2.57 7.92
CA GLY A 20 6.01 2.25 6.91
C GLY A 20 6.42 3.41 6.01
N THR A 21 6.21 4.66 6.43
CA THR A 21 6.42 5.90 5.65
C THR A 21 7.50 6.82 6.22
N GLY A 22 8.28 6.38 7.20
CA GLY A 22 9.40 7.14 7.77
C GLY A 22 10.70 7.01 6.97
N VAL A 23 11.81 7.44 7.56
CA VAL A 23 13.16 7.41 6.94
C VAL A 23 13.94 6.14 7.26
N SER A 24 13.35 5.20 7.99
CA SER A 24 13.99 3.93 8.31
C SER A 24 14.23 3.13 7.03
N PRO A 25 15.33 2.39 6.90
CA PRO A 25 15.52 1.48 5.76
C PRO A 25 14.44 0.37 5.69
N ASN A 26 13.67 0.17 6.76
CA ASN A 26 12.56 -0.78 6.79
C ASN A 26 11.21 -0.15 6.39
N ASP A 27 11.14 1.18 6.23
CA ASP A 27 9.93 1.89 5.83
C ASP A 27 9.83 1.92 4.30
N ILE A 28 9.07 0.97 3.75
CA ILE A 28 8.99 0.68 2.30
C ILE A 28 7.57 0.84 1.73
N THR A 29 6.67 1.50 2.46
CA THR A 29 5.28 1.70 2.02
C THR A 29 5.14 2.75 0.91
N PRO A 30 5.84 3.90 0.96
CA PRO A 30 6.02 4.76 -0.22
C PRO A 30 6.75 4.04 -1.34
#